data_AF-A0A9P4QYN2-F1
#
_entry.id   AF-A0A9P4QYN2-F1
#
_cell.length_a   1.000
_cell.length_b   1.000
_cell.length_c   1.000
_cell.angle_alpha   90.00
_cell.angle_beta   90.00
_cell.angle_gamma   90.00
#
_symmetry.space_group_name_H-M   'P 1'
#
loop_
_entity.id
_entity.type
_entity.pdbx_description
1 polymer ?
#
loop_
_entity_poly.entity_id
_entity_poly.type
_entity_poly.pdbx_seq_one_letter_code
_entity_poly.pdbx_strand_id
1 'polypeptide(L)'
;MRLDDLPDDILVLSFSQCDIDTLFAIRLACRSLRAVTDAYIKTIAPNVARNTFPSASPFVQTPCEGPSLHWLRGLIPAYLAAVTLDKDKLRRFPYINSGYPYGIPYESEDPKAIYWRRRLANGWKVMRSFHLISRDVYAPGGQALYERAKLIKRVSSGMRTSRMWQAVSCPYQACTEHGMKHIFDSKSGQSGWSDSVEEVRRKESLVLKKRLASLRALTQDELLDYTYLWRLFLWTFRPYRKPATSLPDCIDGKSQVASDVRWQAEISSISQGCSWLMWFLLHFGTTPFWRQWKPDDAVNSGQANSVRDLIWKERSSRSHHQIELEREYMARFEFALRRRCLSRGQNARLDLEIREGRVVKTVSLECIPWDYDQAPIISKPACDFPWYSGRKLVWLARDVWMMLGEGTIQAPPATSPNSADGEENEEVGGFGDETRGALVDVPYLVYLGLKDAQDMDDESEWFHDGVGMHF
;
A
#
# COMPACT_ATOMS: atom_id res chain seq x y z
N MET A 1 8.90 -44.39 7.09
CA MET A 1 10.07 -43.57 7.43
C MET A 1 9.62 -42.13 7.46
N ARG A 2 9.84 -41.40 8.56
CA ARG A 2 9.48 -39.98 8.61
C ARG A 2 10.59 -39.16 7.98
N LEU A 3 10.25 -37.95 7.52
CA LEU A 3 11.23 -37.07 6.89
C LEU A 3 12.35 -36.69 7.87
N ASP A 4 12.03 -36.48 9.15
CA ASP A 4 12.96 -36.13 10.21
C ASP A 4 13.84 -37.29 10.72
N ASP A 5 13.63 -38.51 10.20
CA ASP A 5 14.50 -39.67 10.45
C ASP A 5 15.65 -39.77 9.41
N LEU A 6 15.62 -38.95 8.36
CA LEU A 6 16.63 -38.97 7.31
C LEU A 6 17.96 -38.36 7.78
N PRO A 7 19.11 -38.87 7.28
CA PRO A 7 20.40 -38.22 7.45
C PRO A 7 20.42 -36.76 6.94
N ASP A 8 21.20 -35.91 7.63
CA ASP A 8 21.28 -34.47 7.34
C ASP A 8 21.72 -34.16 5.89
N ASP A 9 22.59 -34.97 5.30
CA ASP A 9 23.03 -34.81 3.90
C ASP A 9 21.88 -34.99 2.91
N ILE A 10 21.00 -35.97 3.13
CA ILE A 10 19.78 -36.17 2.33
C ILE A 10 18.79 -35.03 2.54
N LEU A 11 18.65 -34.54 3.78
CA LEU A 11 17.79 -33.41 4.11
C LEU A 11 18.28 -32.11 3.46
N VAL A 12 19.57 -31.82 3.51
CA VAL A 12 20.18 -30.63 2.89
C VAL A 12 19.98 -30.65 1.37
N LEU A 13 20.18 -31.80 0.72
CA LEU A 13 19.92 -31.96 -0.72
C LEU A 13 18.45 -31.73 -1.05
N SER A 14 17.54 -32.32 -0.27
CA SER A 14 16.09 -32.17 -0.45
C SER A 14 15.63 -30.73 -0.25
N PHE A 15 16.09 -30.07 0.83
CA PHE A 15 15.76 -28.68 1.12
C PHE A 15 16.33 -27.72 0.09
N SER A 16 17.50 -28.03 -0.49
CA SER A 16 18.10 -27.25 -1.57
C SER A 16 17.30 -27.27 -2.87
N GLN A 17 16.38 -28.22 -3.05
CA GLN A 17 15.46 -28.29 -4.20
C GLN A 17 14.10 -27.59 -3.94
N CYS A 18 13.88 -27.07 -2.73
CA CYS A 18 12.64 -26.39 -2.38
C CYS A 18 12.62 -24.94 -2.89
N ASP A 19 11.43 -24.36 -2.98
CA ASP A 19 11.26 -22.90 -3.06
C ASP A 19 11.22 -22.25 -1.66
N ILE A 20 11.26 -20.92 -1.61
CA ILE A 20 11.29 -20.16 -0.36
C ILE A 20 10.10 -20.52 0.55
N ASP A 21 8.88 -20.58 0.00
CA ASP A 21 7.67 -20.85 0.78
C ASP A 21 7.69 -22.27 1.38
N THR A 22 8.10 -23.26 0.58
CA THR A 22 8.23 -24.66 0.99
C THR A 22 9.28 -24.82 2.07
N LEU A 23 10.46 -24.19 1.92
CA LEU A 23 11.52 -24.22 2.94
C LEU A 23 11.01 -23.65 4.27
N PHE A 24 10.34 -22.49 4.24
CA PHE A 24 9.81 -21.88 5.46
C PHE A 24 8.69 -22.74 6.09
N ALA A 25 7.86 -23.41 5.30
CA ALA A 25 6.85 -24.35 5.80
C ALA A 25 7.50 -25.57 6.48
N ILE A 26 8.50 -26.18 5.85
CA ILE A 26 9.28 -27.30 6.40
C ILE A 26 9.90 -26.91 7.75
N ARG A 27 10.51 -25.71 7.82
CA ARG A 27 11.13 -25.18 9.06
C ARG A 27 10.13 -24.96 10.21
N LEU A 28 8.84 -24.80 9.90
CA LEU A 28 7.78 -24.67 10.90
C LEU A 28 7.17 -26.02 11.33
N ALA A 29 7.43 -27.10 10.59
CA ALA A 29 6.82 -28.41 10.84
C ALA A 29 7.35 -29.10 12.11
N CYS A 30 8.67 -29.18 12.30
CA CYS A 30 9.25 -29.75 13.52
C CYS A 30 10.62 -29.14 13.91
N ARG A 31 11.07 -29.41 15.14
CA ARG A 31 12.33 -28.86 15.70
C ARG A 31 13.57 -29.40 14.99
N SER A 32 13.56 -30.68 14.59
CA SER A 32 14.69 -31.34 13.91
C SER A 32 14.96 -30.67 12.55
N LEU A 33 13.94 -30.59 11.68
CA LEU A 33 14.06 -29.96 10.36
C LEU A 33 14.48 -28.48 10.44
N ARG A 34 14.04 -27.77 11.50
CA ARG A 34 14.50 -26.42 11.80
C ARG A 34 15.99 -26.37 12.13
N ALA A 35 16.47 -27.26 13.00
CA ALA A 35 17.88 -27.31 13.38
C ALA A 35 18.78 -27.56 12.16
N VAL A 36 18.39 -28.50 11.28
CA VAL A 36 19.10 -28.77 10.02
C VAL A 36 19.09 -27.54 9.11
N THR A 37 17.94 -26.90 8.93
CA THR A 37 17.84 -25.68 8.09
C THR A 37 18.73 -24.56 8.63
N ASP A 38 18.73 -24.34 9.94
CA ASP A 38 19.50 -23.27 10.60
C ASP A 38 21.00 -23.56 10.54
N ALA A 39 21.43 -24.81 10.74
CA ALA A 39 22.82 -25.24 10.69
C ALA A 39 23.42 -25.15 9.27
N TYR A 40 22.65 -25.52 8.24
CA TYR A 40 23.12 -25.61 6.85
C TYR A 40 22.59 -24.49 5.94
N ILE A 41 22.11 -23.38 6.51
CA ILE A 41 21.48 -22.30 5.73
C ILE A 41 22.38 -21.72 4.64
N LYS A 42 23.69 -21.65 4.86
CA LYS A 42 24.66 -21.12 3.87
C LYS A 42 24.70 -21.97 2.59
N THR A 43 24.40 -23.26 2.70
CA THR A 43 24.35 -24.20 1.57
C THR A 43 22.95 -24.24 0.95
N ILE A 44 21.91 -24.28 1.80
CA ILE A 44 20.51 -24.42 1.35
C ILE A 44 20.02 -23.13 0.66
N ALA A 45 20.30 -21.97 1.25
CA ALA A 45 19.68 -20.71 0.84
C ALA A 45 19.98 -20.30 -0.61
N PRO A 46 21.22 -20.37 -1.12
CA PRO A 46 21.49 -20.02 -2.52
C PRO A 46 20.70 -20.89 -3.51
N ASN A 47 20.57 -22.20 -3.24
CA ASN A 47 19.83 -23.11 -4.12
C ASN A 47 18.33 -22.83 -4.07
N VAL A 48 17.78 -22.62 -2.87
CA VAL A 48 16.37 -22.24 -2.69
C VAL A 48 16.04 -20.91 -3.38
N ALA A 49 16.95 -19.93 -3.32
CA ALA A 49 16.80 -18.68 -4.04
C ALA A 49 16.79 -18.89 -5.56
N ARG A 50 17.71 -19.69 -6.11
CA ARG A 50 17.75 -20.04 -7.55
C ARG A 50 16.48 -20.76 -8.00
N ASN A 51 15.99 -21.71 -7.21
CA ASN A 51 14.75 -22.43 -7.56
C ASN A 51 13.52 -21.53 -7.49
N THR A 52 13.52 -20.52 -6.63
CA THR A 52 12.40 -19.57 -6.51
C THR A 52 12.43 -18.51 -7.59
N PHE A 53 13.62 -18.16 -8.09
CA PHE A 53 13.86 -17.10 -9.06
C PHE A 53 14.77 -17.55 -10.21
N PRO A 54 14.37 -18.56 -11.01
CA PRO A 54 15.28 -19.18 -11.98
C PRO A 54 15.75 -18.22 -13.08
N SER A 55 14.91 -17.25 -13.45
CA SER A 55 15.22 -16.22 -14.45
C SER A 55 15.76 -14.91 -13.86
N ALA A 56 15.70 -14.71 -12.55
CA ALA A 56 16.00 -13.42 -11.91
C ALA A 56 17.37 -13.42 -11.23
N SER A 57 18.42 -13.77 -11.97
CA SER A 57 19.82 -13.88 -11.52
C SER A 57 20.32 -12.71 -10.64
N PRO A 58 20.01 -11.43 -10.95
CA PRO A 58 20.46 -10.29 -10.14
C PRO A 58 19.98 -10.31 -8.68
N PHE A 59 18.81 -10.92 -8.38
CA PHE A 59 18.31 -11.02 -7.01
C PHE A 59 19.02 -12.07 -6.18
N VAL A 60 19.68 -13.03 -6.84
CA VAL A 60 20.32 -14.17 -6.19
C VAL A 60 21.80 -13.88 -5.86
N GLN A 61 22.24 -12.64 -6.05
CA GLN A 61 23.56 -12.21 -5.58
C GLN A 61 23.66 -12.40 -4.07
N THR A 62 24.64 -13.21 -3.67
CA THR A 62 24.87 -13.53 -2.27
C THR A 62 25.40 -12.29 -1.56
N PRO A 63 24.82 -11.90 -0.41
CA PRO A 63 25.29 -10.74 0.33
C PRO A 63 26.71 -10.99 0.86
N CYS A 64 27.47 -9.91 1.10
CA CYS A 64 28.85 -10.00 1.61
C CYS A 64 28.95 -10.75 2.95
N GLU A 65 27.92 -10.66 3.80
CA GLU A 65 27.83 -11.36 5.09
C GLU A 65 27.48 -12.86 4.93
N GLY A 66 27.18 -13.30 3.71
CA GLY A 66 26.80 -14.66 3.37
C GLY A 66 25.29 -14.93 3.44
N PRO A 67 24.81 -16.03 2.83
CA PRO A 67 23.39 -16.37 2.79
C PRO A 67 22.82 -16.62 4.18
N SER A 68 21.62 -16.09 4.44
CA SER A 68 20.90 -16.26 5.70
C SER A 68 19.39 -16.40 5.49
N LEU A 69 18.67 -16.86 6.51
CA LEU A 69 17.19 -16.87 6.49
C LEU A 69 16.61 -15.47 6.35
N HIS A 70 17.27 -14.47 6.95
CA HIS A 70 16.84 -13.08 6.82
C HIS A 70 16.97 -12.60 5.37
N TRP A 71 18.10 -12.90 4.73
CA TRP A 71 18.33 -12.63 3.31
C TRP A 71 17.26 -13.29 2.43
N LEU A 72 17.03 -14.60 2.59
CA LEU A 72 15.96 -15.31 1.84
C LEU A 72 14.59 -14.66 2.00
N ARG A 73 14.21 -14.34 3.25
CA ARG A 73 12.93 -13.68 3.54
C ARG A 73 12.84 -12.28 2.89
N GLY A 74 13.98 -11.61 2.71
CA GLY A 74 14.10 -10.31 2.05
C GLY A 74 13.95 -10.36 0.54
N LEU A 75 14.18 -11.52 -0.10
CA LEU A 75 14.10 -11.65 -1.56
C LEU A 75 12.68 -11.45 -2.10
N ILE A 76 11.63 -11.97 -1.42
CA ILE A 76 10.24 -11.80 -1.87
C ILE A 76 9.85 -10.30 -1.94
N PRO A 77 10.01 -9.49 -0.87
CA PRO A 77 9.76 -8.04 -0.96
C PRO A 77 10.61 -7.34 -2.02
N ALA A 78 11.88 -7.73 -2.21
CA ALA A 78 12.76 -7.14 -3.22
C ALA A 78 12.26 -7.43 -4.65
N TYR A 79 11.83 -8.66 -4.91
CA TYR A 79 11.25 -9.05 -6.18
C TYR A 79 9.92 -8.32 -6.45
N LEU A 80 9.01 -8.29 -5.45
CA LEU A 80 7.74 -7.57 -5.56
C LEU A 80 7.97 -6.07 -5.82
N ALA A 81 8.97 -5.46 -5.20
CA ALA A 81 9.36 -4.08 -5.44
C ALA A 81 9.77 -3.84 -6.89
N ALA A 82 10.61 -4.72 -7.45
CA ALA A 82 11.03 -4.60 -8.84
C ALA A 82 9.88 -4.76 -9.82
N VAL A 83 9.01 -5.77 -9.63
CA VAL A 83 7.82 -5.97 -10.47
C VAL A 83 6.87 -4.77 -10.38
N THR A 84 6.69 -4.20 -9.17
CA THR A 84 5.81 -3.03 -8.98
C THR A 84 6.36 -1.80 -9.68
N LEU A 85 7.67 -1.56 -9.58
CA LEU A 85 8.37 -0.45 -10.22
C LEU A 85 8.33 -0.56 -11.76
N ASP A 86 8.56 -1.76 -12.28
CA ASP A 86 8.47 -2.06 -13.70
C ASP A 86 7.05 -1.80 -14.24
N LYS A 87 6.03 -2.35 -13.56
CA LYS A 87 4.62 -2.15 -13.92
C LYS A 87 4.16 -0.69 -13.88
N ASP A 88 4.67 0.13 -12.97
CA ASP A 88 4.36 1.56 -12.92
C ASP A 88 4.86 2.29 -14.18
N LYS A 89 6.13 2.06 -14.57
CA LYS A 89 6.73 2.74 -15.72
C LYS A 89 6.14 2.28 -17.06
N LEU A 90 5.85 0.98 -17.23
CA LEU A 90 5.21 0.45 -18.44
C LEU A 90 3.83 1.06 -18.74
N ARG A 91 3.18 1.67 -17.74
CA ARG A 91 1.78 2.15 -17.84
C ARG A 91 1.63 3.66 -18.03
N ARG A 92 2.69 4.45 -17.85
CA ARG A 92 2.64 5.92 -17.82
C ARG A 92 2.85 6.64 -19.17
N PHE A 93 2.82 5.95 -20.33
CA PHE A 93 2.91 6.40 -21.76
C PHE A 93 4.08 5.72 -22.56
N PRO A 94 4.08 5.72 -23.91
CA PRO A 94 5.12 5.08 -24.73
C PRO A 94 6.33 6.01 -24.82
N TYR A 95 7.34 5.80 -23.96
CA TYR A 95 8.50 6.66 -23.86
C TYR A 95 9.63 6.22 -24.80
N ILE A 96 9.68 6.84 -25.97
CA ILE A 96 10.80 6.77 -26.91
C ILE A 96 12.08 7.46 -26.36
N ASN A 97 11.99 8.26 -25.28
CA ASN A 97 13.05 9.22 -24.92
C ASN A 97 13.58 9.17 -23.46
N SER A 98 13.24 8.18 -22.63
CA SER A 98 13.72 8.12 -21.23
C SER A 98 15.00 7.28 -21.03
N GLY A 99 15.62 6.79 -22.11
CA GLY A 99 16.80 5.92 -22.05
C GLY A 99 16.53 4.49 -21.55
N TYR A 100 15.34 4.23 -20.98
CA TYR A 100 14.87 2.91 -20.56
C TYR A 100 13.54 2.59 -21.26
N PRO A 101 13.56 1.85 -22.39
CA PRO A 101 12.36 1.61 -23.20
C PRO A 101 11.28 0.73 -22.52
N TYR A 102 11.57 0.08 -21.37
CA TYR A 102 10.69 -0.90 -20.72
C TYR A 102 10.69 -0.81 -19.18
N GLY A 103 10.47 0.38 -18.62
CA GLY A 103 10.61 0.57 -17.17
C GLY A 103 12.06 0.46 -16.72
N ILE A 104 12.33 0.50 -15.42
CA ILE A 104 13.69 0.29 -14.90
C ILE A 104 13.93 -1.23 -14.87
N PRO A 105 14.65 -1.82 -15.85
CA PRO A 105 14.79 -3.27 -15.96
C PRO A 105 15.33 -3.80 -14.65
N TYR A 106 14.80 -4.90 -14.12
CA TYR A 106 15.19 -5.38 -12.80
C TYR A 106 16.70 -5.70 -12.72
N GLU A 107 17.34 -5.93 -13.85
CA GLU A 107 18.78 -6.12 -14.05
C GLU A 107 19.60 -4.81 -13.98
N SER A 108 18.95 -3.65 -14.04
CA SER A 108 19.63 -2.36 -14.01
C SER A 108 20.35 -2.15 -12.68
N GLU A 109 21.66 -1.90 -12.79
CA GLU A 109 22.57 -1.57 -11.69
C GLU A 109 22.66 -0.05 -11.42
N ASP A 110 21.81 0.76 -12.04
CA ASP A 110 21.75 2.20 -11.78
C ASP A 110 21.53 2.44 -10.26
N PRO A 111 22.38 3.24 -9.58
CA PRO A 111 22.21 3.58 -8.17
C PRO A 111 20.80 4.07 -7.83
N LYS A 112 20.15 4.82 -8.74
CA LYS A 112 18.79 5.33 -8.53
C LYS A 112 17.75 4.19 -8.60
N ALA A 113 17.93 3.23 -9.50
CA ALA A 113 17.11 2.03 -9.59
C ALA A 113 17.19 1.20 -8.31
N ILE A 114 18.42 0.93 -7.85
CA ILE A 114 18.70 0.18 -6.62
C ILE A 114 18.08 0.90 -5.41
N TYR A 115 18.24 2.22 -5.33
CA TYR A 115 17.65 3.05 -4.28
C TYR A 115 16.12 2.87 -4.21
N TRP A 116 15.39 3.04 -5.31
CA TRP A 116 13.93 2.94 -5.30
C TRP A 116 13.43 1.52 -5.04
N ARG A 117 14.09 0.50 -5.58
CA ARG A 117 13.75 -0.91 -5.24
C ARG A 117 13.90 -1.17 -3.76
N ARG A 118 14.97 -0.66 -3.12
CA ARG A 118 15.18 -0.79 -1.68
C ARG A 118 14.07 -0.12 -0.88
N ARG A 119 13.72 1.13 -1.21
CA ARG A 119 12.63 1.88 -0.57
C ARG A 119 11.30 1.12 -0.66
N LEU A 120 10.95 0.66 -1.86
CA LEU A 120 9.72 -0.11 -2.08
C LEU A 120 9.73 -1.48 -1.39
N ALA A 121 10.88 -2.18 -1.38
CA ALA A 121 11.00 -3.45 -0.68
C ALA A 121 10.77 -3.29 0.83
N ASN A 122 11.25 -2.18 1.41
CA ASN A 122 10.91 -1.81 2.79
C ASN A 122 9.42 -1.50 2.96
N GLY A 123 8.81 -0.76 2.02
CA GLY A 123 7.38 -0.52 2.00
C GLY A 123 6.56 -1.82 2.02
N TRP A 124 6.98 -2.83 1.24
CA TRP A 124 6.38 -4.17 1.24
C TRP A 124 6.51 -4.88 2.59
N LYS A 125 7.66 -4.73 3.29
CA LYS A 125 7.87 -5.29 4.64
C LYS A 125 6.93 -4.62 5.66
N VAL A 126 6.80 -3.29 5.62
CA VAL A 126 5.89 -2.53 6.49
C VAL A 126 4.42 -2.93 6.22
N MET A 127 4.04 -3.10 4.95
CA MET A 127 2.71 -3.60 4.62
C MET A 127 2.46 -5.00 5.20
N ARG A 128 3.46 -5.88 5.12
CA ARG A 128 3.37 -7.22 5.72
C ARG A 128 3.18 -7.16 7.23
N SER A 129 3.84 -6.27 7.97
CA SER A 129 3.62 -6.16 9.42
C SER A 129 2.19 -5.72 9.76
N PHE A 130 1.62 -4.76 9.02
CA PHE A 130 0.23 -4.37 9.20
C PHE A 130 -0.77 -5.47 8.84
N HIS A 131 -0.43 -6.29 7.84
CA HIS A 131 -1.23 -7.46 7.49
C HIS A 131 -1.23 -8.53 8.58
N LEU A 132 -0.07 -8.80 9.20
CA LEU A 132 0.02 -9.76 10.31
C LEU A 132 -0.90 -9.35 11.46
N ILE A 133 -1.03 -8.05 11.75
CA ILE A 133 -1.98 -7.54 12.75
C ILE A 133 -3.42 -7.93 12.39
N SER A 134 -3.84 -7.73 11.15
CA SER A 134 -5.18 -8.13 10.70
C SER A 134 -5.40 -9.62 10.79
N ARG A 135 -4.46 -10.40 10.27
CA ARG A 135 -4.52 -11.86 10.32
C ARG A 135 -4.67 -12.36 11.76
N ASP A 136 -3.90 -11.80 12.70
CA ASP A 136 -3.91 -12.23 14.09
C ASP A 136 -5.21 -11.85 14.81
N VAL A 137 -5.85 -10.71 14.46
CA VAL A 137 -7.16 -10.33 15.01
C VAL A 137 -8.29 -11.19 14.43
N TYR A 138 -8.19 -11.57 13.16
CA TYR A 138 -9.18 -12.39 12.47
C TYR A 138 -8.97 -13.89 12.66
N ALA A 139 -7.85 -14.32 13.25
CA ALA A 139 -7.58 -15.73 13.52
C ALA A 139 -8.60 -16.32 14.52
N PRO A 140 -9.10 -17.55 14.30
CA PRO A 140 -10.11 -18.19 15.15
C PRO A 140 -9.70 -18.31 16.63
N GLY A 141 -8.39 -18.41 16.91
CA GLY A 141 -7.86 -18.55 18.28
C GLY A 141 -8.12 -17.34 19.19
N GLY A 142 -8.28 -16.13 18.63
CA GLY A 142 -8.65 -14.94 19.41
C GLY A 142 -10.11 -14.93 19.88
N GLN A 143 -10.95 -15.75 19.25
CA GLN A 143 -12.39 -15.82 19.51
C GLN A 143 -12.69 -16.50 20.86
N ALA A 144 -11.91 -17.53 21.23
CA ALA A 144 -12.11 -18.30 22.47
C ALA A 144 -11.94 -17.48 23.75
N LEU A 145 -10.94 -16.59 23.80
CA LEU A 145 -10.77 -15.66 24.92
C LEU A 145 -11.92 -14.63 24.99
N TYR A 146 -12.55 -14.35 23.86
CA TYR A 146 -13.59 -13.33 23.72
C TYR A 146 -15.01 -13.84 23.99
N GLU A 147 -15.31 -15.10 23.69
CA GLU A 147 -16.60 -15.71 24.04
C GLU A 147 -16.88 -15.65 25.55
N ARG A 148 -15.82 -15.74 26.36
CA ARG A 148 -15.89 -15.55 27.81
C ARG A 148 -16.36 -14.15 28.22
N ALA A 149 -16.06 -13.12 27.43
CA ALA A 149 -16.53 -11.75 27.65
C ALA A 149 -17.96 -11.50 27.13
N LYS A 150 -18.39 -12.19 26.06
CA LYS A 150 -19.78 -12.11 25.54
C LYS A 150 -20.81 -12.63 26.54
N LEU A 151 -20.48 -13.67 27.31
CA LEU A 151 -21.36 -14.21 28.36
C LEU A 151 -21.72 -13.17 29.43
N ILE A 152 -20.84 -12.21 29.69
CA ILE A 152 -21.04 -11.17 30.72
C ILE A 152 -21.90 -10.01 30.18
N LYS A 153 -21.84 -9.70 28.87
CA LYS A 153 -22.55 -8.54 28.28
C LYS A 153 -24.01 -8.78 27.88
N ARG A 154 -24.49 -10.02 27.82
CA ARG A 154 -25.87 -10.33 27.40
C ARG A 154 -26.97 -9.85 28.37
N VAL A 155 -26.61 -9.37 29.56
CA VAL A 155 -27.60 -8.98 30.58
C VAL A 155 -28.08 -7.52 30.46
N SER A 156 -27.49 -6.68 29.58
CA SER A 156 -27.78 -5.22 29.60
C SER A 156 -28.18 -4.54 28.28
N SER A 157 -28.44 -5.24 27.16
CA SER A 157 -28.65 -4.59 25.84
C SER A 157 -30.06 -4.68 25.23
N GLY A 158 -31.11 -4.89 26.03
CA GLY A 158 -32.45 -5.27 25.57
C GLY A 158 -33.23 -4.29 24.67
N MET A 159 -32.76 -3.06 24.42
CA MET A 159 -33.50 -2.06 23.61
C MET A 159 -32.80 -1.55 22.35
N ARG A 160 -31.48 -1.77 22.16
CA ARG A 160 -30.72 -1.19 21.02
C ARG A 160 -30.61 -2.09 19.79
N THR A 161 -31.13 -3.32 19.83
CA THR A 161 -31.00 -4.31 18.75
C THR A 161 -32.23 -4.41 17.85
N SER A 162 -33.20 -3.50 17.97
CA SER A 162 -34.38 -3.49 17.09
C SER A 162 -33.96 -3.13 15.64
N ARG A 163 -34.41 -3.92 14.66
CA ARG A 163 -34.14 -3.68 13.22
C ARG A 163 -34.61 -2.30 12.75
N MET A 164 -35.67 -1.78 13.36
CA MET A 164 -36.20 -0.45 13.06
C MET A 164 -35.21 0.64 13.48
N TRP A 165 -34.56 0.49 14.64
CA TRP A 165 -33.50 1.41 15.05
C TRP A 165 -32.30 1.34 14.11
N GLN A 166 -31.86 0.14 13.73
CA GLN A 166 -30.74 -0.03 12.78
C GLN A 166 -31.02 0.60 11.40
N ALA A 167 -32.27 0.54 10.92
CA ALA A 167 -32.75 1.21 9.70
C ALA A 167 -32.63 2.73 9.76
N VAL A 168 -32.96 3.33 10.90
CA VAL A 168 -32.96 4.79 11.06
C VAL A 168 -31.59 5.31 11.51
N SER A 169 -30.75 4.46 12.13
CA SER A 169 -29.47 4.85 12.71
C SER A 169 -28.25 4.50 11.85
N CYS A 170 -28.42 3.88 10.68
CA CYS A 170 -27.30 3.57 9.81
C CYS A 170 -26.65 4.88 9.31
N PRO A 171 -25.37 5.17 9.62
CA PRO A 171 -24.74 6.44 9.24
C PRO A 171 -24.46 6.51 7.72
N TYR A 172 -24.44 5.37 7.04
CA TYR A 172 -24.13 5.30 5.61
C TYR A 172 -25.40 5.52 4.77
N GLN A 173 -25.51 6.71 4.17
CA GLN A 173 -26.66 7.12 3.35
C GLN A 173 -26.93 6.20 2.15
N ALA A 174 -25.90 5.51 1.64
CA ALA A 174 -26.00 4.58 0.51
C ALA A 174 -26.26 3.11 0.94
N CYS A 175 -26.41 2.83 2.24
CA CYS A 175 -26.63 1.46 2.71
C CYS A 175 -28.02 0.96 2.30
N THR A 176 -28.06 0.00 1.38
CA THR A 176 -29.30 -0.63 0.92
C THR A 176 -29.84 -1.68 1.89
N GLU A 177 -28.99 -2.24 2.74
CA GLU A 177 -29.34 -3.33 3.69
C GLU A 177 -30.32 -2.91 4.77
N HIS A 178 -30.28 -1.64 5.18
CA HIS A 178 -31.13 -1.13 6.24
C HIS A 178 -32.29 -0.26 5.70
N GLY A 179 -32.54 -0.31 4.38
CA GLY A 179 -33.67 0.38 3.78
C GLY A 179 -35.01 -0.13 4.32
N MET A 180 -35.97 0.79 4.51
CA MET A 180 -37.31 0.47 5.05
C MET A 180 -38.06 -0.64 4.27
N LYS A 181 -37.65 -0.95 3.03
CA LYS A 181 -38.22 -2.04 2.22
C LYS A 181 -38.16 -3.40 2.92
N HIS A 182 -37.11 -3.68 3.69
CA HIS A 182 -36.95 -4.99 4.36
C HIS A 182 -37.71 -5.12 5.68
N ILE A 183 -38.28 -4.02 6.21
CA ILE A 183 -39.04 -4.04 7.47
C ILE A 183 -40.37 -4.79 7.30
N PHE A 184 -40.95 -4.75 6.11
CA PHE A 184 -42.25 -5.37 5.83
C PHE A 184 -42.15 -6.83 5.33
N ASP A 185 -40.97 -7.26 4.85
CA ASP A 185 -40.69 -8.65 4.46
C ASP A 185 -40.38 -9.53 5.69
N SER A 186 -41.40 -9.73 6.51
CA SER A 186 -41.34 -10.39 7.83
C SER A 186 -41.19 -11.93 7.78
N LYS A 187 -41.00 -12.55 6.61
CA LYS A 187 -40.99 -14.02 6.45
C LYS A 187 -39.62 -14.67 6.23
N SER A 188 -38.51 -13.94 6.14
CA SER A 188 -37.18 -14.54 6.00
C SER A 188 -36.45 -14.66 7.34
N GLY A 189 -36.28 -15.89 7.82
CA GLY A 189 -35.58 -16.25 9.07
C GLY A 189 -34.06 -16.00 9.07
N GLN A 190 -33.57 -14.91 8.50
CA GLN A 190 -32.16 -14.51 8.55
C GLN A 190 -31.88 -13.66 9.81
N SER A 191 -31.77 -14.31 10.98
CA SER A 191 -31.31 -13.64 12.22
C SER A 191 -29.79 -13.48 12.28
N GLY A 192 -29.02 -14.16 11.41
CA GLY A 192 -27.55 -14.21 11.50
C GLY A 192 -26.79 -12.98 10.97
N TRP A 193 -27.44 -12.02 10.31
CA TRP A 193 -26.72 -10.94 9.61
C TRP A 193 -26.35 -9.75 10.53
N SER A 194 -27.21 -9.39 11.49
CA SER A 194 -26.94 -8.26 12.41
C SER A 194 -25.71 -8.52 13.29
N ASP A 195 -25.58 -9.74 13.80
CA ASP A 195 -24.44 -10.13 14.65
C ASP A 195 -23.11 -10.06 13.89
N SER A 196 -23.15 -10.17 12.56
CA SER A 196 -21.96 -10.09 11.70
C SER A 196 -21.38 -8.67 11.65
N VAL A 197 -22.22 -7.64 11.48
CA VAL A 197 -21.76 -6.25 11.32
C VAL A 197 -21.09 -5.72 12.59
N GLU A 198 -21.70 -5.96 13.76
CA GLU A 198 -21.12 -5.55 15.04
C GLU A 198 -19.81 -6.29 15.33
N GLU A 199 -19.72 -7.57 14.95
CA GLU A 199 -18.49 -8.33 15.04
C GLU A 199 -17.38 -7.75 14.15
N VAL A 200 -17.69 -7.39 12.90
CA VAL A 200 -16.74 -6.73 12.00
C VAL A 200 -16.30 -5.39 12.58
N ARG A 201 -17.23 -4.54 13.04
CA ARG A 201 -16.90 -3.22 13.64
C ARG A 201 -15.91 -3.36 14.77
N ARG A 202 -16.16 -4.32 15.66
CA ARG A 202 -15.28 -4.61 16.79
C ARG A 202 -13.91 -5.11 16.34
N LYS A 203 -13.85 -6.02 15.37
CA LYS A 203 -12.57 -6.52 14.82
C LYS A 203 -11.78 -5.40 14.18
N GLU A 204 -12.41 -4.57 13.35
CA GLU A 204 -11.77 -3.43 12.70
C GLU A 204 -11.30 -2.37 13.68
N SER A 205 -12.05 -2.08 14.76
CA SER A 205 -11.60 -1.22 15.85
C SER A 205 -10.33 -1.75 16.53
N LEU A 206 -10.28 -3.06 16.81
CA LEU A 206 -9.09 -3.67 17.39
C LEU A 206 -7.90 -3.67 16.41
N VAL A 207 -8.14 -3.92 15.12
CA VAL A 207 -7.12 -3.82 14.07
C VAL A 207 -6.57 -2.40 14.00
N LEU A 208 -7.43 -1.38 13.92
CA LEU A 208 -7.05 0.03 13.89
C LEU A 208 -6.18 0.38 15.09
N LYS A 209 -6.63 0.06 16.31
CA LYS A 209 -5.86 0.32 17.54
C LYS A 209 -4.45 -0.28 17.49
N LYS A 210 -4.33 -1.55 17.10
CA LYS A 210 -3.03 -2.23 16.99
C LYS A 210 -2.15 -1.65 15.89
N ARG A 211 -2.73 -1.30 14.73
CA ARG A 211 -1.99 -0.68 13.63
C ARG A 211 -1.51 0.72 13.99
N LEU A 212 -2.31 1.53 14.68
CA LEU A 212 -1.89 2.86 15.18
C LEU A 212 -0.75 2.73 16.19
N ALA A 213 -0.79 1.74 17.08
CA ALA A 213 0.34 1.47 17.98
C ALA A 213 1.61 1.08 17.20
N SER A 214 1.50 0.20 16.21
CA SER A 214 2.62 -0.17 15.34
C SER A 214 3.12 1.02 14.51
N LEU A 215 2.21 1.89 14.06
CA LEU A 215 2.53 3.08 13.29
C LEU A 215 3.43 4.03 14.09
N ARG A 216 3.20 4.18 15.39
CA ARG A 216 4.04 5.03 16.28
C ARG A 216 5.48 4.53 16.39
N ALA A 217 5.70 3.21 16.27
CA ALA A 217 7.01 2.60 16.39
C ALA A 217 7.87 2.70 15.12
N LEU A 218 7.27 2.99 13.96
CA LEU A 218 8.02 3.10 12.69
C LEU A 218 8.88 4.37 12.66
N THR A 219 9.99 4.33 11.94
CA THR A 219 10.78 5.53 11.61
C THR A 219 10.11 6.34 10.49
N GLN A 220 10.49 7.61 10.33
CA GLN A 220 9.95 8.45 9.24
C GLN A 220 10.26 7.85 7.86
N ASP A 221 11.45 7.27 7.70
CA ASP A 221 11.86 6.63 6.45
C ASP A 221 11.01 5.40 6.11
N GLU A 222 10.66 4.59 7.09
CA GLU A 222 9.77 3.43 6.88
C GLU A 222 8.35 3.85 6.51
N LEU A 223 7.86 4.98 7.04
CA LEU A 223 6.56 5.54 6.66
C LEU A 223 6.57 6.06 5.23
N LEU A 224 7.64 6.73 4.81
CA LEU A 224 7.81 7.18 3.43
C LEU A 224 7.93 5.97 2.50
N ASP A 225 8.77 5.00 2.83
CA ASP A 225 8.90 3.72 2.11
C ASP A 225 7.56 3.04 1.88
N TYR A 226 6.74 2.98 2.93
CA TYR A 226 5.40 2.46 2.83
C TYR A 226 4.57 3.34 1.90
N THR A 227 4.45 4.65 2.14
CA THR A 227 3.66 5.59 1.34
C THR A 227 3.99 5.56 -0.16
N TYR A 228 5.27 5.39 -0.49
CA TYR A 228 5.76 5.21 -1.85
C TYR A 228 5.17 3.99 -2.54
N LEU A 229 5.08 2.87 -1.80
CA LEU A 229 4.40 1.67 -2.28
C LEU A 229 2.90 1.94 -2.56
N TRP A 230 2.21 2.72 -1.72
CA TRP A 230 0.80 3.10 -1.94
C TRP A 230 0.58 3.83 -3.26
N ARG A 231 1.48 4.79 -3.55
CA ARG A 231 1.42 5.55 -4.79
C ARG A 231 1.59 4.66 -6.02
N LEU A 232 2.39 3.59 -5.94
CA LEU A 232 2.53 2.64 -7.05
C LEU A 232 1.35 1.67 -7.19
N PHE A 233 0.62 1.39 -6.11
CA PHE A 233 -0.59 0.56 -6.20
C PHE A 233 -1.70 1.19 -7.04
N LEU A 234 -1.80 2.53 -7.07
CA LEU A 234 -2.67 3.26 -8.01
C LEU A 234 -2.50 2.74 -9.44
N TRP A 235 -1.25 2.61 -9.86
CA TRP A 235 -0.88 2.19 -11.21
C TRP A 235 -0.99 0.70 -11.38
N THR A 236 -0.67 -0.08 -10.33
CA THR A 236 -0.76 -1.54 -10.32
C THR A 236 -2.19 -2.03 -10.55
N PHE A 237 -3.20 -1.37 -9.98
CA PHE A 237 -4.60 -1.76 -10.13
C PHE A 237 -5.31 -1.20 -11.36
N ARG A 238 -4.78 -0.15 -12.00
CA ARG A 238 -5.47 0.58 -13.09
C ARG A 238 -5.98 -0.32 -14.24
N PRO A 239 -5.25 -1.36 -14.70
CA PRO A 239 -5.73 -2.23 -15.78
C PRO A 239 -6.71 -3.31 -15.35
N TYR A 240 -6.99 -3.45 -14.06
CA TYR A 240 -7.95 -4.44 -13.60
C TYR A 240 -9.34 -4.02 -14.06
N ARG A 241 -9.93 -4.85 -14.93
CA ARG A 241 -11.32 -4.74 -15.38
C ARG A 241 -12.18 -5.73 -14.61
N LYS A 242 -13.50 -5.60 -14.68
CA LYS A 242 -14.41 -6.60 -14.12
C LYS A 242 -14.10 -8.00 -14.72
N PRO A 243 -13.96 -9.06 -13.91
CA PRO A 243 -13.84 -10.42 -14.41
C PRO A 243 -15.06 -10.76 -15.27
N ALA A 244 -14.84 -11.40 -16.42
CA ALA A 244 -15.89 -11.90 -17.33
C ALA A 244 -16.81 -10.85 -17.99
N THR A 245 -16.30 -9.67 -18.37
CA THR A 245 -16.78 -9.09 -19.63
C THR A 245 -15.96 -9.73 -20.75
N SER A 246 -16.36 -10.91 -21.21
CA SER A 246 -15.91 -11.32 -22.54
C SER A 246 -16.37 -10.22 -23.52
N LEU A 247 -15.55 -9.85 -24.51
CA LEU A 247 -15.96 -8.86 -25.51
C LEU A 247 -17.36 -9.17 -26.11
N PRO A 248 -17.74 -10.45 -26.32
CA PRO A 248 -19.10 -10.84 -26.71
C PRO A 248 -20.19 -10.48 -25.69
N ASP A 249 -19.98 -10.72 -24.38
CA ASP A 249 -20.98 -10.40 -23.35
C ASP A 249 -21.25 -8.89 -23.20
N CYS A 250 -20.26 -8.06 -23.58
CA CYS A 250 -20.44 -6.61 -23.69
C CYS A 250 -21.31 -6.19 -24.88
N ILE A 251 -21.32 -6.98 -25.96
CA ILE A 251 -22.05 -6.66 -27.20
C ILE A 251 -23.51 -7.10 -27.09
N ASP A 252 -23.80 -8.20 -26.41
CA ASP A 252 -25.15 -8.78 -26.36
C ASP A 252 -26.11 -8.13 -25.35
N GLY A 253 -25.66 -7.13 -24.58
CA GLY A 253 -26.53 -6.31 -23.70
C GLY A 253 -27.29 -7.07 -22.60
N LYS A 254 -27.07 -8.38 -22.44
CA LYS A 254 -27.79 -9.28 -21.52
C LYS A 254 -27.03 -9.61 -20.24
N SER A 255 -26.04 -8.80 -19.86
CA SER A 255 -25.33 -9.03 -18.59
C SER A 255 -26.26 -8.76 -17.41
N GLN A 256 -26.72 -9.84 -16.77
CA GLN A 256 -27.57 -9.80 -15.57
C GLN A 256 -26.90 -8.97 -14.48
N VAL A 257 -27.52 -7.82 -14.16
CA VAL A 257 -27.49 -7.04 -12.88
C VAL A 257 -26.25 -7.24 -12.00
N ALA A 258 -25.06 -7.19 -12.58
CA ALA A 258 -23.84 -7.26 -11.80
C ALA A 258 -23.53 -5.82 -11.38
N SER A 259 -23.70 -5.51 -10.09
CA SER A 259 -23.60 -4.19 -9.46
C SER A 259 -22.66 -3.23 -10.21
N ASP A 260 -23.14 -2.03 -10.53
CA ASP A 260 -22.41 -0.95 -11.22
C ASP A 260 -21.34 -0.33 -10.30
N VAL A 261 -20.42 -1.16 -9.81
CA VAL A 261 -19.26 -0.69 -9.07
C VAL A 261 -18.33 -0.03 -10.08
N ARG A 262 -18.27 1.30 -10.03
CA ARG A 262 -17.32 2.11 -10.80
C ARG A 262 -15.91 1.85 -10.28
N TRP A 263 -15.27 0.78 -10.75
CA TRP A 263 -13.94 0.36 -10.32
C TRP A 263 -12.88 1.46 -10.45
N GLN A 264 -12.99 2.29 -11.50
CA GLN A 264 -12.11 3.44 -11.66
C GLN A 264 -12.21 4.41 -10.47
N ALA A 265 -13.39 4.57 -9.88
CA ALA A 265 -13.58 5.39 -8.68
C ALA A 265 -12.92 4.75 -7.45
N GLU A 266 -12.96 3.42 -7.30
CA GLU A 266 -12.24 2.70 -6.22
C GLU A 266 -10.72 2.90 -6.29
N ILE A 267 -10.18 2.84 -7.51
CA ILE A 267 -8.76 3.09 -7.76
C ILE A 267 -8.44 4.56 -7.47
N SER A 268 -9.23 5.51 -7.98
CA SER A 268 -9.02 6.94 -7.70
C SER A 268 -9.16 7.26 -6.21
N SER A 269 -9.98 6.53 -5.46
CA SER A 269 -10.12 6.70 -4.01
C SER A 269 -8.84 6.36 -3.24
N ILE A 270 -7.88 5.66 -3.86
CA ILE A 270 -6.58 5.37 -3.25
C ILE A 270 -5.81 6.67 -3.02
N SER A 271 -5.77 7.58 -4.00
CA SER A 271 -5.05 8.85 -3.84
C SER A 271 -5.68 9.71 -2.75
N GLN A 272 -6.98 9.55 -2.54
CA GLN A 272 -7.76 10.20 -1.49
C GLN A 272 -7.70 9.45 -0.14
N GLY A 273 -7.10 8.26 -0.05
CA GLY A 273 -6.97 7.53 1.21
C GLY A 273 -8.26 6.98 1.80
N CYS A 274 -9.30 6.84 0.97
CA CYS A 274 -10.62 6.33 1.35
C CYS A 274 -10.99 5.05 0.57
N SER A 275 -10.01 4.39 -0.04
CA SER A 275 -10.27 3.20 -0.87
C SER A 275 -10.44 1.94 -0.04
N TRP A 276 -11.48 1.17 -0.34
CA TRP A 276 -11.63 -0.19 0.19
C TRP A 276 -10.52 -1.14 -0.27
N LEU A 277 -9.89 -0.87 -1.43
CA LEU A 277 -8.76 -1.67 -1.91
C LEU A 277 -7.59 -1.66 -0.95
N MET A 278 -7.48 -0.59 -0.18
CA MET A 278 -6.45 -0.46 0.82
C MET A 278 -6.71 -1.27 2.06
N TRP A 279 -7.99 -1.37 2.44
CA TRP A 279 -8.41 -2.36 3.41
C TRP A 279 -8.05 -3.77 2.93
N PHE A 280 -8.38 -4.11 1.67
CA PHE A 280 -8.07 -5.41 1.07
C PHE A 280 -6.57 -5.73 1.12
N LEU A 281 -5.71 -4.79 0.70
CA LEU A 281 -4.26 -4.99 0.71
C LEU A 281 -3.72 -5.31 2.11
N LEU A 282 -4.22 -4.62 3.13
CA LEU A 282 -3.78 -4.86 4.50
C LEU A 282 -4.46 -6.06 5.12
N HIS A 283 -5.58 -6.53 4.59
CA HIS A 283 -6.21 -7.74 5.08
C HIS A 283 -5.58 -9.01 4.47
N PHE A 284 -5.25 -8.99 3.18
CA PHE A 284 -4.69 -10.15 2.46
C PHE A 284 -3.16 -10.14 2.36
N GLY A 285 -2.52 -8.99 2.51
CA GLY A 285 -1.07 -8.85 2.51
C GLY A 285 -0.43 -9.06 1.13
N THR A 286 0.80 -9.55 1.15
CA THR A 286 1.64 -9.67 -0.05
C THR A 286 1.40 -10.96 -0.84
N THR A 287 0.75 -11.95 -0.23
CA THR A 287 0.61 -13.30 -0.77
C THR A 287 -0.11 -13.36 -2.12
N PRO A 288 -1.22 -12.63 -2.36
CA PRO A 288 -1.87 -12.65 -3.67
C PRO A 288 -0.96 -12.15 -4.79
N PHE A 289 -0.20 -11.08 -4.54
CA PHE A 289 0.74 -10.52 -5.49
C PHE A 289 1.90 -11.46 -5.76
N TRP A 290 2.45 -12.05 -4.70
CA TRP A 290 3.51 -13.03 -4.82
C TRP A 290 3.10 -14.22 -5.68
N ARG A 291 1.91 -14.79 -5.46
CA ARG A 291 1.39 -15.90 -6.28
C ARG A 291 1.21 -15.50 -7.75
N GLN A 292 0.60 -14.34 -8.01
CA GLN A 292 0.34 -13.90 -9.39
C GLN A 292 1.61 -13.51 -10.15
N TRP A 293 2.62 -13.00 -9.46
CA TRP A 293 3.84 -12.50 -10.08
C TRP A 293 5.03 -13.45 -9.96
N LYS A 294 4.85 -14.64 -9.37
CA LYS A 294 5.92 -15.64 -9.27
C LYS A 294 6.42 -16.01 -10.68
N PRO A 295 7.74 -16.07 -10.92
CA PRO A 295 8.32 -16.33 -12.25
C PRO A 295 7.81 -17.60 -12.93
N ASP A 296 7.63 -18.70 -12.18
CA ASP A 296 7.37 -20.02 -12.75
C ASP A 296 5.92 -20.27 -13.16
N ASP A 297 4.98 -19.51 -12.60
CA ASP A 297 3.55 -19.67 -12.90
C ASP A 297 3.11 -18.94 -14.18
N ALA A 298 4.00 -18.18 -14.83
CA ALA A 298 3.70 -17.44 -16.05
C ALA A 298 3.33 -18.35 -17.24
N VAL A 299 3.81 -19.60 -17.24
CA VAL A 299 3.46 -20.60 -18.26
C VAL A 299 2.01 -21.09 -18.09
N ASN A 300 1.47 -21.03 -16.87
CA ASN A 300 0.08 -21.35 -16.56
C ASN A 300 -0.80 -20.10 -16.72
N SER A 301 -1.18 -19.82 -17.97
CA SER A 301 -1.96 -18.65 -18.41
C SER A 301 -3.25 -18.34 -17.60
N GLY A 302 -3.77 -19.32 -16.84
CA GLY A 302 -4.97 -19.15 -16.00
C GLY A 302 -4.80 -18.21 -14.81
N GLN A 303 -3.59 -17.86 -14.38
CA GLN A 303 -3.37 -17.07 -13.15
C GLN A 303 -3.08 -15.58 -13.36
N ALA A 304 -3.01 -15.09 -14.60
CA ALA A 304 -2.60 -13.72 -14.93
C ALA A 304 -3.46 -12.61 -14.26
N ASN A 305 -4.68 -12.96 -13.82
CA ASN A 305 -5.62 -12.06 -13.16
C ASN A 305 -6.08 -12.55 -11.78
N SER A 306 -5.35 -13.47 -11.13
CA SER A 306 -5.76 -14.06 -9.86
C SER A 306 -5.98 -13.04 -8.73
N VAL A 307 -5.18 -11.96 -8.65
CA VAL A 307 -5.38 -10.88 -7.68
C VAL A 307 -6.67 -10.13 -7.96
N ARG A 308 -6.93 -9.79 -9.22
CA ARG A 308 -8.17 -9.15 -9.65
C ARG A 308 -9.37 -10.03 -9.28
N ASP A 309 -9.34 -11.30 -9.66
CA ASP A 309 -10.46 -12.20 -9.41
C ASP A 309 -10.70 -12.41 -7.92
N LEU A 310 -9.63 -12.47 -7.11
CA LEU A 310 -9.71 -12.50 -5.66
C LEU A 310 -10.37 -11.23 -5.11
N ILE A 311 -9.95 -10.04 -5.56
CA ILE A 311 -10.55 -8.78 -5.09
C ILE A 311 -12.05 -8.73 -5.36
N TRP A 312 -12.49 -9.14 -6.56
CA TRP A 312 -13.90 -9.14 -6.93
C TRP A 312 -14.68 -10.17 -6.12
N LYS A 313 -14.14 -11.38 -5.98
CA LYS A 313 -14.75 -12.42 -5.13
C LYS A 313 -14.95 -11.90 -3.70
N GLU A 314 -13.90 -11.31 -3.12
CA GLU A 314 -13.95 -10.78 -1.76
C GLU A 314 -14.95 -9.63 -1.65
N ARG A 315 -14.92 -8.68 -2.58
CA ARG A 315 -15.88 -7.56 -2.56
C ARG A 315 -17.32 -8.05 -2.70
N SER A 316 -17.60 -8.94 -3.66
CA SER A 316 -18.94 -9.48 -3.90
C SER A 316 -19.47 -10.37 -2.77
N SER A 317 -18.58 -10.95 -1.97
CA SER A 317 -18.97 -11.73 -0.78
C SER A 317 -19.36 -10.85 0.43
N ARG A 318 -19.12 -9.54 0.35
CA ARG A 318 -19.40 -8.60 1.45
C ARG A 318 -20.67 -7.82 1.20
N SER A 319 -21.32 -7.47 2.29
CA SER A 319 -22.44 -6.55 2.28
C SER A 319 -21.95 -5.12 1.99
N HIS A 320 -22.79 -4.27 1.40
CA HIS A 320 -22.47 -2.86 1.19
C HIS A 320 -22.17 -2.17 2.52
N HIS A 321 -22.93 -2.47 3.57
CA HIS A 321 -22.68 -1.92 4.91
C HIS A 321 -21.29 -2.32 5.43
N GLN A 322 -20.91 -3.59 5.26
CA GLN A 322 -19.60 -4.07 5.66
C GLN A 322 -18.47 -3.36 4.89
N ILE A 323 -18.62 -3.15 3.58
CA ILE A 323 -17.62 -2.43 2.76
C ILE A 323 -17.43 -1.00 3.26
N GLU A 324 -18.51 -0.27 3.55
CA GLU A 324 -18.43 1.10 4.06
C GLU A 324 -17.79 1.18 5.45
N LEU A 325 -18.11 0.22 6.32
CA LEU A 325 -17.47 0.08 7.62
C LEU A 325 -15.96 -0.17 7.49
N GLU A 326 -15.56 -1.13 6.67
CA GLU A 326 -14.15 -1.45 6.39
C GLU A 326 -13.40 -0.23 5.80
N ARG A 327 -14.06 0.54 4.91
CA ARG A 327 -13.53 1.81 4.38
C ARG A 327 -13.31 2.86 5.46
N GLU A 328 -14.27 3.03 6.36
CA GLU A 328 -14.19 4.03 7.41
C GLU A 328 -12.97 3.80 8.31
N TYR A 329 -12.77 2.57 8.79
CA TYR A 329 -11.60 2.23 9.60
C TYR A 329 -10.29 2.36 8.82
N MET A 330 -10.29 2.04 7.53
CA MET A 330 -9.14 2.23 6.68
C MET A 330 -8.80 3.72 6.51
N ALA A 331 -9.80 4.58 6.29
CA ALA A 331 -9.62 6.02 6.16
C ALA A 331 -9.05 6.65 7.44
N ARG A 332 -9.52 6.22 8.62
CA ARG A 332 -8.95 6.64 9.92
C ARG A 332 -7.46 6.26 10.04
N PHE A 333 -7.10 5.04 9.65
CA PHE A 333 -5.70 4.60 9.65
C PHE A 333 -4.85 5.39 8.66
N GLU A 334 -5.33 5.59 7.43
CA GLU A 334 -4.65 6.37 6.39
C GLU A 334 -4.44 7.81 6.80
N PHE A 335 -5.45 8.47 7.38
CA PHE A 335 -5.33 9.83 7.86
C PHE A 335 -4.21 9.95 8.89
N ALA A 336 -4.19 9.08 9.91
CA ALA A 336 -3.15 9.07 10.93
C ALA A 336 -1.75 8.85 10.34
N LEU A 337 -1.65 7.94 9.37
CA LEU A 337 -0.41 7.64 8.68
C LEU A 337 0.11 8.82 7.87
N ARG A 338 -0.74 9.39 7.01
CA ARG A 338 -0.37 10.48 6.10
C ARG A 338 -0.08 11.77 6.88
N ARG A 339 -0.81 12.05 7.95
CA ARG A 339 -0.50 13.15 8.89
C ARG A 339 0.91 13.02 9.47
N ARG A 340 1.35 11.81 9.82
CA ARG A 340 2.72 11.58 10.29
C ARG A 340 3.79 11.78 9.21
N CYS A 341 3.43 11.60 7.94
CA CYS A 341 4.32 11.88 6.80
C CYS A 341 4.48 13.39 6.48
N LEU A 342 3.62 14.26 7.02
CA LEU A 342 3.66 15.69 6.75
C LEU A 342 4.85 16.38 7.43
N SER A 343 5.39 17.40 6.77
CA SER A 343 6.37 18.30 7.39
C SER A 343 5.76 19.05 8.58
N ARG A 344 6.60 19.55 9.48
CA ARG A 344 6.15 20.32 10.67
C ARG A 344 5.24 21.50 10.31
N GLY A 345 5.57 22.22 9.24
CA GLY A 345 4.75 23.34 8.76
C GLY A 345 3.39 22.91 8.20
N GLN A 346 3.36 21.82 7.43
CA GLN A 346 2.10 21.25 6.91
C GLN A 346 1.22 20.72 8.05
N ASN A 347 1.79 20.07 9.06
CA ASN A 347 1.07 19.58 10.23
C ASN A 347 0.49 20.73 11.07
N ALA A 348 1.29 21.76 11.39
CA ALA A 348 0.79 22.91 12.15
C ALA A 348 -0.37 23.62 11.43
N ARG A 349 -0.33 23.66 10.10
CA ARG A 349 -1.42 24.19 9.29
C ARG A 349 -2.66 23.30 9.30
N LEU A 350 -2.50 21.99 9.18
CA LEU A 350 -3.60 21.03 9.33
C LEU A 350 -4.27 21.17 10.71
N ASP A 351 -3.48 21.33 11.77
CA ASP A 351 -4.00 21.53 13.13
C ASP A 351 -4.79 22.83 13.27
N LEU A 352 -4.34 23.91 12.60
CA LEU A 352 -5.06 25.19 12.57
C LEU A 352 -6.43 25.04 11.89
N GLU A 353 -6.48 24.36 10.75
CA GLU A 353 -7.71 24.10 10.01
C GLU A 353 -8.72 23.30 10.84
N ILE A 354 -8.24 22.29 11.58
CA ILE A 354 -9.06 21.50 12.51
C ILE A 354 -9.58 22.39 13.65
N ARG A 355 -8.74 23.25 14.23
CA ARG A 355 -9.14 24.20 15.29
C ARG A 355 -10.17 25.23 14.82
N GLU A 356 -10.13 25.62 13.55
CA GLU A 356 -11.13 26.49 12.92
C GLU A 356 -12.45 25.76 12.62
N GLY A 357 -12.57 24.49 13.02
CA GLY A 357 -13.78 23.68 12.84
C GLY A 357 -13.89 23.04 11.47
N ARG A 358 -12.84 23.07 10.64
CA ARG A 358 -12.84 22.38 9.35
C ARG A 358 -12.55 20.89 9.58
N VAL A 359 -13.44 20.05 9.05
CA VAL A 359 -13.30 18.60 9.18
C VAL A 359 -12.45 18.06 8.05
N VAL A 360 -11.27 17.55 8.38
CA VAL A 360 -10.33 16.94 7.43
C VAL A 360 -10.40 15.42 7.58
N LYS A 361 -10.95 14.73 6.58
CA LYS A 361 -11.10 13.25 6.62
C LYS A 361 -9.86 12.50 6.15
N THR A 362 -9.06 13.15 5.31
CA THR A 362 -7.90 12.53 4.67
C THR A 362 -6.89 13.59 4.24
N VAL A 363 -5.65 13.17 4.07
CA VAL A 363 -4.56 13.97 3.51
C VAL A 363 -4.26 13.39 2.13
N SER A 364 -4.27 14.16 1.06
CA SER A 364 -3.95 13.63 -0.29
C SER A 364 -2.52 13.07 -0.34
N LEU A 365 -2.29 12.00 -1.12
CA LEU A 365 -0.94 11.48 -1.38
C LEU A 365 -0.04 12.50 -2.07
N GLU A 366 -0.62 13.49 -2.74
CA GLU A 366 0.12 14.56 -3.40
C GLU A 366 0.76 15.54 -2.42
N CYS A 367 0.27 15.59 -1.18
CA CYS A 367 0.88 16.39 -0.12
C CYS A 367 2.18 15.77 0.43
N ILE A 368 2.49 14.53 0.05
CA ILE A 368 3.65 13.78 0.54
C ILE A 368 4.76 13.81 -0.52
N PRO A 369 6.00 14.23 -0.18
CA PRO A 369 7.09 14.36 -1.13
C PRO A 369 7.35 13.07 -1.91
N TRP A 370 7.56 13.18 -3.23
CA TRP A 370 7.76 12.03 -4.11
C TRP A 370 8.74 12.36 -5.24
N ASP A 371 10.03 12.20 -4.93
CA ASP A 371 11.14 12.55 -5.84
C ASP A 371 11.25 11.63 -7.06
N TYR A 372 10.57 10.49 -7.05
CA TYR A 372 10.56 9.53 -8.15
C TYR A 372 9.87 10.06 -9.42
N ASP A 373 8.96 11.02 -9.26
CA ASP A 373 8.03 11.50 -10.30
C ASP A 373 8.27 12.96 -10.65
N GLN A 374 9.47 13.48 -10.34
CA GLN A 374 9.90 14.71 -10.97
C GLN A 374 9.79 14.51 -12.47
N ALA A 375 8.98 15.36 -13.10
CA ALA A 375 8.73 15.26 -14.52
C ALA A 375 10.08 15.28 -15.26
N PRO A 376 10.24 14.46 -16.30
CA PRO A 376 11.49 14.39 -17.02
C PRO A 376 11.84 15.79 -17.51
N ILE A 377 12.99 16.30 -17.09
CA ILE A 377 13.57 17.49 -17.71
C ILE A 377 14.05 17.04 -19.09
N ILE A 378 13.27 17.34 -20.12
CA ILE A 378 13.65 17.00 -21.49
C ILE A 378 14.70 18.02 -21.93
N SER A 379 15.92 17.58 -22.24
CA SER A 379 16.92 18.43 -22.86
C SER A 379 16.61 18.53 -24.37
N LYS A 380 16.39 19.74 -24.86
CA LYS A 380 16.20 20.03 -26.28
C LYS A 380 17.19 21.10 -26.74
N PRO A 381 17.69 21.02 -27.98
CA PRO A 381 18.56 22.07 -28.50
C PRO A 381 17.76 23.37 -28.61
N ALA A 382 18.39 24.49 -28.27
CA ALA A 382 17.75 25.81 -28.30
C ALA A 382 17.13 26.17 -29.67
N CYS A 383 17.63 25.60 -30.76
CA CYS A 383 17.09 25.81 -32.11
C CYS A 383 15.64 25.33 -32.29
N ASP A 384 15.18 24.36 -31.50
CA ASP A 384 13.80 23.87 -31.57
C ASP A 384 12.81 24.88 -30.94
N PHE A 385 13.29 25.83 -30.15
CA PHE A 385 12.48 26.79 -29.39
C PHE A 385 13.13 28.19 -29.35
N PRO A 386 13.27 28.86 -30.52
CA PRO A 386 14.05 30.09 -30.66
C PRO A 386 13.50 31.28 -29.84
N TRP A 387 12.28 31.17 -29.33
CA TRP A 387 11.58 32.17 -28.52
C TRP A 387 12.02 32.20 -27.04
N TYR A 388 12.79 31.21 -26.59
CA TYR A 388 13.25 31.10 -25.19
C TYR A 388 14.77 31.20 -25.12
N SER A 389 15.30 31.85 -24.07
CA SER A 389 16.74 31.89 -23.80
C SER A 389 17.28 30.50 -23.51
N GLY A 390 18.50 30.18 -23.97
CA GLY A 390 19.23 29.00 -23.52
C GLY A 390 19.31 28.92 -21.98
N ARG A 391 19.33 27.70 -21.44
CA ARG A 391 19.41 27.36 -20.00
C ARG A 391 18.20 27.76 -19.14
N LYS A 392 17.09 28.21 -19.72
CA LYS A 392 15.84 28.39 -18.97
C LYS A 392 15.05 27.09 -18.89
N LEU A 393 14.47 26.83 -17.71
CA LEU A 393 13.43 25.82 -17.54
C LEU A 393 12.14 26.36 -18.16
N VAL A 394 11.65 25.71 -19.19
CA VAL A 394 10.39 26.05 -19.85
C VAL A 394 9.34 25.05 -19.41
N TRP A 395 8.24 25.54 -18.85
CA TRP A 395 7.07 24.71 -18.53
C TRP A 395 6.28 24.44 -19.81
N LEU A 396 6.08 23.17 -20.12
CA LEU A 396 5.20 22.70 -21.18
C LEU A 396 3.93 22.14 -20.52
N ALA A 397 2.77 22.42 -21.11
CA ALA A 397 1.47 22.05 -20.56
C ALA A 397 1.43 20.59 -20.06
N ARG A 398 0.81 20.38 -18.88
CA ARG A 398 0.72 19.09 -18.15
C ARG A 398 2.03 18.62 -17.51
N ASP A 399 2.65 19.53 -16.76
CA ASP A 399 3.74 19.27 -15.80
C ASP A 399 5.09 18.85 -16.39
N VAL A 400 5.34 19.06 -17.68
CA VAL A 400 6.63 18.73 -18.30
C VAL A 400 7.56 19.94 -18.25
N TRP A 401 8.78 19.74 -17.77
CA TRP A 401 9.82 20.77 -17.77
C TRP A 401 10.84 20.48 -18.88
N MET A 402 11.32 21.53 -19.54
CA MET A 402 12.33 21.43 -20.58
C MET A 402 13.52 22.30 -20.23
N MET A 403 14.73 21.76 -20.35
CA MET A 403 15.97 22.54 -20.22
C MET A 403 16.54 22.76 -21.62
N LEU A 404 16.67 24.02 -22.02
CA LEU A 404 17.22 24.37 -23.34
C LEU A 404 18.74 24.34 -23.29
N GLY A 405 19.36 23.37 -23.95
CA GLY A 405 20.82 23.28 -24.05
C GLY A 405 21.38 24.18 -25.14
N GLU A 406 22.47 24.90 -24.85
CA GLU A 406 23.35 25.45 -25.87
C GLU A 406 24.21 24.32 -26.43
N GLY A 407 24.46 24.32 -27.75
CA GLY A 407 24.94 23.17 -28.51
C GLY A 407 26.14 22.39 -27.94
N THR A 408 26.15 21.10 -28.28
CA THR A 408 27.21 20.08 -28.09
C THR A 408 27.49 19.65 -26.64
N ILE A 409 26.77 18.63 -26.19
CA ILE A 409 27.04 17.93 -24.93
C ILE A 409 28.29 17.06 -25.11
N GLN A 410 29.45 17.52 -24.63
CA GLN A 410 30.34 16.61 -23.90
C GLN A 410 29.71 16.40 -22.53
N ALA A 411 29.34 15.16 -22.22
CA ALA A 411 28.78 14.83 -20.92
C ALA A 411 29.83 15.14 -19.84
N PRO A 412 29.54 15.99 -18.84
CA PRO A 412 30.45 16.13 -17.72
C PRO A 412 30.40 14.86 -16.86
N PRO A 413 31.52 14.44 -16.24
CA PRO A 413 31.51 13.31 -15.33
C PRO A 413 30.62 13.63 -14.13
N ALA A 414 29.80 12.66 -13.73
CA ALA A 414 28.92 12.77 -12.58
C ALA A 414 29.74 12.98 -11.29
N THR A 415 29.82 14.21 -10.80
CA THR A 415 30.28 14.51 -9.45
C THR A 415 29.12 14.43 -8.46
N SER A 416 29.26 13.53 -7.49
CA SER A 416 28.41 13.37 -6.31
C SER A 416 28.40 14.64 -5.45
N PRO A 417 27.27 15.00 -4.79
CA PRO A 417 27.29 16.03 -3.75
C PRO A 417 27.63 15.39 -2.41
N ASN A 418 28.80 15.70 -1.85
CA ASN A 418 29.04 15.81 -0.40
C ASN A 418 30.50 16.19 -0.11
N SER A 419 30.73 17.45 0.27
CA SER A 419 31.57 17.82 1.43
C SER A 419 31.42 19.31 1.72
N ALA A 420 31.34 19.62 3.00
CA ALA A 420 31.19 20.92 3.59
C ALA A 420 32.47 21.78 3.53
N ASP A 421 32.31 23.02 4.02
CA ASP A 421 33.28 24.03 4.45
C ASP A 421 33.74 25.07 3.42
N GLY A 422 33.47 26.35 3.73
CA GLY A 422 34.12 27.50 3.09
C GLY A 422 33.26 28.77 2.96
N GLU A 423 33.12 29.50 4.08
CA GLU A 423 33.09 30.97 4.27
C GLU A 423 32.50 31.94 3.20
N GLU A 424 31.53 32.73 3.71
CA GLU A 424 31.21 34.15 3.49
C GLU A 424 31.90 34.91 2.32
N ASN A 425 31.11 35.37 1.32
CA ASN A 425 30.75 36.78 1.18
C ASN A 425 29.91 37.11 -0.08
N GLU A 426 29.10 38.16 0.11
CA GLU A 426 28.58 39.14 -0.86
C GLU A 426 27.47 38.74 -1.87
N GLU A 427 26.25 39.10 -1.44
CA GLU A 427 25.24 39.89 -2.18
C GLU A 427 25.37 40.00 -3.70
N VAL A 428 24.56 39.25 -4.46
CA VAL A 428 23.92 39.76 -5.70
C VAL A 428 22.59 39.05 -5.95
N GLY A 429 21.51 39.82 -6.06
CA GLY A 429 20.39 39.52 -6.96
C GLY A 429 19.20 38.80 -6.33
N GLY A 430 18.23 39.58 -5.85
CA GLY A 430 16.96 39.10 -5.32
C GLY A 430 16.23 38.15 -6.27
N PHE A 431 16.12 36.89 -5.84
CA PHE A 431 15.03 36.04 -6.24
C PHE A 431 13.76 36.59 -5.60
N GLY A 432 12.79 36.94 -6.45
CA GLY A 432 11.49 37.42 -6.02
C GLY A 432 10.89 36.47 -4.99
N ASP A 433 10.34 37.08 -3.96
CA ASP A 433 9.49 36.53 -2.92
C ASP A 433 8.54 35.47 -3.51
N GLU A 434 8.94 34.19 -3.43
CA GLU A 434 8.06 33.06 -3.63
C GLU A 434 7.08 33.04 -2.45
N THR A 435 6.10 33.93 -2.54
CA THR A 435 4.89 33.89 -1.74
C THR A 435 4.30 32.50 -1.90
N ARG A 436 4.52 31.66 -0.87
CA ARG A 436 3.87 30.36 -0.74
C ARG A 436 2.37 30.59 -0.86
N GLY A 437 1.79 30.14 -1.97
CA GLY A 437 0.37 30.30 -2.27
C GLY A 437 -0.55 29.82 -1.13
N ALA A 438 -1.77 30.37 -1.09
CA ALA A 438 -2.79 29.93 -0.14
C ALA A 438 -3.13 28.45 -0.39
N LEU A 439 -3.49 27.68 0.66
CA LEU A 439 -3.96 26.28 0.54
C LEU A 439 -5.23 26.18 -0.32
N VAL A 440 -5.90 27.31 -0.60
CA VAL A 440 -7.00 27.40 -1.57
C VAL A 440 -6.58 26.91 -2.95
N ASP A 441 -5.29 27.03 -3.29
CA ASP A 441 -4.72 26.58 -4.56
C ASP A 441 -4.15 25.16 -4.50
N VAL A 442 -4.20 24.49 -3.34
CA VAL A 442 -3.89 23.05 -3.22
C VAL A 442 -5.18 22.27 -3.48
N PRO A 443 -5.34 21.61 -4.64
CA PRO A 443 -6.68 21.30 -5.14
C PRO A 443 -7.43 20.17 -4.42
N TYR A 444 -6.91 19.59 -3.33
CA TYR A 444 -7.37 18.28 -2.84
C TYR A 444 -7.39 18.08 -1.31
N LEU A 445 -7.71 19.10 -0.51
CA LEU A 445 -8.25 18.84 0.84
C LEU A 445 -9.76 18.58 0.72
N VAL A 446 -10.20 17.36 1.05
CA VAL A 446 -11.62 16.96 0.96
C VAL A 446 -12.28 17.16 2.33
N TYR A 447 -13.23 18.11 2.40
CA TYR A 447 -13.93 18.53 3.62
C TYR A 447 -15.36 17.98 3.66
N LEU A 448 -15.82 17.32 4.75
CA LEU A 448 -17.25 17.03 5.02
C LEU A 448 -17.53 16.81 6.53
N GLY A 449 -18.78 17.07 6.95
CA GLY A 449 -19.16 17.86 8.14
C GLY A 449 -19.17 17.30 9.59
N LEU A 450 -19.65 18.18 10.47
CA LEU A 450 -19.37 18.38 11.91
C LEU A 450 -19.62 17.22 12.88
N LYS A 451 -20.44 16.23 12.53
CA LYS A 451 -20.92 15.23 13.50
C LYS A 451 -19.93 14.08 13.75
N ASP A 452 -19.10 13.77 12.74
CA ASP A 452 -18.10 12.69 12.81
C ASP A 452 -16.83 13.12 13.58
N ALA A 453 -16.62 14.44 13.77
CA ALA A 453 -15.44 15.00 14.41
C ALA A 453 -15.46 14.86 15.94
N GLN A 454 -16.63 14.99 16.57
CA GLN A 454 -16.77 14.88 18.03
C GLN A 454 -16.42 13.47 18.54
N ASP A 455 -16.75 12.42 17.78
CA ASP A 455 -16.40 11.03 18.14
C ASP A 455 -14.88 10.72 17.97
N MET A 456 -14.15 11.55 17.21
CA MET A 456 -12.70 11.45 17.06
C MET A 456 -11.94 12.25 18.10
N ASP A 457 -12.53 13.33 18.63
CA ASP A 457 -11.95 14.13 19.72
C ASP A 457 -12.02 13.42 21.08
N ASP A 458 -13.03 12.58 21.32
CA ASP A 458 -13.04 11.66 22.48
C ASP A 458 -11.94 10.57 22.37
N GLU A 459 -11.40 10.32 21.16
CA GLU A 459 -10.17 9.53 20.95
C GLU A 459 -8.90 10.40 20.85
N SER A 460 -9.00 11.73 20.83
CA SER A 460 -7.84 12.65 20.71
C SER A 460 -7.15 12.93 22.05
N GLU A 461 -7.78 12.62 23.18
CA GLU A 461 -7.11 12.45 24.49
C GLU A 461 -5.92 11.46 24.39
N TRP A 462 -5.92 10.54 23.42
CA TRP A 462 -4.81 9.59 23.17
C TRP A 462 -3.61 10.18 22.40
N PHE A 463 -3.69 11.43 21.94
CA PHE A 463 -2.61 12.10 21.20
C PHE A 463 -1.91 13.20 22.01
N HIS A 464 -2.45 13.62 23.16
CA HIS A 464 -1.87 14.67 24.00
C HIS A 464 -0.88 14.16 25.08
N ASP A 465 -0.81 12.85 25.34
CA ASP A 465 0.06 12.28 26.39
C ASP A 465 1.51 11.96 25.95
N GLY A 466 1.96 12.50 24.83
CA GLY A 466 3.34 12.33 24.35
C GLY A 466 4.14 13.61 24.45
N VAL A 467 5.01 13.70 25.47
CA VAL A 467 6.03 14.74 25.73
C VAL A 467 5.56 15.88 26.64
N GLY A 468 5.39 15.55 27.93
CA GLY A 468 5.82 16.44 29.01
C GLY A 468 7.30 16.21 29.29
N MET A 469 8.19 16.82 28.51
CA MET A 469 9.57 17.01 28.95
C MET A 469 9.60 18.26 29.83
N HIS A 470 9.88 18.06 31.11
CA HIS A 470 10.43 19.10 31.96
C HIS A 470 11.78 19.52 31.38
N PHE A 471 11.84 20.75 30.85
CA PHE A 471 12.90 21.72 31.08
C PHE A 471 12.29 23.12 31.03
#